data_AF-A0A2E5RKH7-F1
#
_entry.id   AF-A0A2E5RKH7-F1
#
_cell.length_a   1.000
_cell.length_b   1.000
_cell.length_c   1.000
_cell.angle_alpha   90.00
_cell.angle_beta   90.00
_cell.angle_gamma   90.00
#
_symmetry.space_group_name_H-M   'P 1'
#
loop_
_entity.id
_entity.type
_entity.pdbx_description
1 polymer ?
#
loop_
_entity_poly.entity_id
_entity_poly.type
_entity_poly.pdbx_seq_one_letter_code
_entity_poly.pdbx_strand_id
1 'polypeptide(L)'
;MEKSLHLKLFYTESKKSQIEIQDIFNNLEQSKGESYFYHVLFLKLHLLHAQALALNFGAIESMAKVLSDIFFQVKLGNLDLNDASFNATKEGIKILGELIEALNTGEKIKYLFCKTQMGEILKEDAKLGKSQTL
;
A
#
# COMPACT_ATOMS: atom_id res chain seq x y z
N MET A 1 -23.24 19.08 -7.67
CA MET A 1 -22.40 19.16 -8.89
C MET A 1 -20.91 18.97 -8.56
N GLU A 2 -20.40 19.64 -7.53
CA GLU A 2 -19.00 19.57 -7.02
C GLU A 2 -18.48 18.16 -6.68
N LYS A 3 -19.30 17.34 -6.00
CA LYS A 3 -18.91 15.99 -5.56
C LYS A 3 -18.48 15.07 -6.72
N SER A 4 -19.00 15.28 -7.94
CA SER A 4 -18.62 14.49 -9.11
C SER A 4 -17.26 14.89 -9.71
N LEU A 5 -16.84 16.14 -9.52
CA LEU A 5 -15.54 16.63 -10.02
C LEU A 5 -14.41 16.14 -9.11
N HIS A 6 -14.57 16.24 -7.79
CA HIS A 6 -13.59 15.73 -6.83
C HIS A 6 -13.36 14.23 -6.98
N LEU A 7 -14.43 13.46 -7.21
CA LEU A 7 -14.33 12.03 -7.49
C LEU A 7 -13.52 11.75 -8.77
N LYS A 8 -13.79 12.48 -9.86
CA LYS A 8 -13.06 12.30 -11.14
C LYS A 8 -11.59 12.68 -11.03
N LEU A 9 -11.28 13.77 -10.33
CA LEU A 9 -9.91 14.18 -10.07
C LEU A 9 -9.18 13.13 -9.24
N PHE A 10 -9.79 12.70 -8.13
CA PHE A 10 -9.22 11.67 -7.27
C PHE A 10 -8.98 10.36 -8.01
N TYR A 11 -9.95 9.90 -8.81
CA TYR A 11 -9.78 8.69 -9.62
C TYR A 11 -8.60 8.81 -10.57
N THR A 12 -8.50 9.94 -11.29
CA THR A 12 -7.43 10.18 -12.27
C THR A 12 -6.05 10.22 -11.60
N GLU A 13 -5.94 10.91 -10.47
CA GLU A 13 -4.71 10.98 -9.67
C GLU A 13 -4.34 9.63 -9.07
N SER A 14 -5.32 8.91 -8.51
CA SER A 14 -5.11 7.58 -7.93
C SER A 14 -4.66 6.58 -8.97
N LYS A 15 -5.22 6.62 -10.19
CA LYS A 15 -4.78 5.78 -11.30
C LYS A 15 -3.34 6.05 -11.70
N LYS A 16 -2.96 7.33 -11.80
CA LYS A 16 -1.57 7.71 -12.07
C LYS A 16 -0.64 7.22 -10.95
N SER A 17 -1.01 7.46 -9.70
CA SER A 17 -0.24 7.01 -8.53
C SER A 17 -0.07 5.48 -8.52
N GLN A 18 -1.12 4.74 -8.86
CA GLN A 18 -1.06 3.28 -8.92
C GLN A 18 -0.08 2.76 -9.98
N ILE A 19 -0.04 3.37 -11.16
CA ILE A 19 0.93 3.02 -12.21
C ILE A 19 2.36 3.27 -11.69
N GLU A 20 2.59 4.45 -11.12
CA GLU A 20 3.90 4.79 -10.55
C GLU A 20 4.31 3.82 -9.43
N ILE A 21 3.39 3.48 -8.51
CA ILE A 21 3.64 2.51 -7.44
C ILE A 21 4.03 1.15 -8.02
N GLN A 22 3.32 0.67 -9.05
CA GLN A 22 3.62 -0.61 -9.68
C GLN A 22 5.00 -0.61 -10.35
N ASP A 23 5.34 0.46 -11.08
CA ASP A 23 6.64 0.59 -11.74
C ASP A 23 7.78 0.63 -10.72
N ILE A 24 7.61 1.40 -9.64
CA ILE A 24 8.59 1.49 -8.54
C ILE A 24 8.76 0.11 -7.88
N PHE A 25 7.67 -0.60 -7.63
CA PHE A 25 7.72 -1.93 -7.00
C PHE A 25 8.40 -2.98 -7.90
N ASN A 26 8.16 -2.93 -9.22
CA ASN A 26 8.85 -3.81 -10.17
C ASN A 26 10.36 -3.51 -10.22
N ASN A 27 10.76 -2.23 -10.15
CA ASN A 27 12.17 -1.85 -10.09
C ASN A 27 12.83 -2.25 -8.76
N LEU A 28 12.07 -2.21 -7.66
CA LEU A 28 12.51 -2.71 -6.36
C LEU A 28 12.85 -4.22 -6.42
N GLU A 29 12.00 -5.02 -7.08
CA GLU A 29 12.22 -6.47 -7.31
C GLU A 29 13.52 -6.73 -8.08
N GLN A 30 13.85 -5.89 -9.06
CA GLN A 30 15.05 -6.02 -9.90
C GLN A 30 16.34 -5.49 -9.24
N SER A 31 16.23 -4.48 -8.38
CA SER A 31 17.36 -3.78 -7.75
C SER A 31 17.87 -4.42 -6.46
N LYS A 32 17.34 -5.60 -6.07
CA LYS A 32 17.68 -6.28 -4.80
C LYS A 32 17.43 -5.40 -3.55
N GLY A 33 16.40 -4.56 -3.58
CA GLY A 33 15.94 -3.88 -2.37
C GLY A 33 16.67 -2.59 -2.00
N GLU A 34 17.05 -1.76 -2.97
CA GLU A 34 17.66 -0.46 -2.65
C GLU A 34 16.72 0.42 -1.79
N SER A 35 17.26 0.97 -0.70
CA SER A 35 16.52 1.78 0.29
C SER A 35 15.71 2.94 -0.31
N TYR A 36 16.18 3.48 -1.43
CA TYR A 36 15.49 4.53 -2.17
C TYR A 36 14.07 4.12 -2.60
N PHE A 37 13.90 2.92 -3.17
CA PHE A 37 12.60 2.48 -3.68
C PHE A 37 11.58 2.29 -2.55
N TYR A 38 11.99 1.75 -1.40
CA TYR A 38 11.13 1.66 -0.21
C TYR A 38 10.66 3.04 0.26
N HIS A 39 11.56 4.03 0.26
CA HIS A 39 11.19 5.38 0.65
C HIS A 39 10.17 6.01 -0.30
N VAL A 40 10.36 5.85 -1.62
CA VAL A 40 9.43 6.42 -2.61
C VAL A 40 8.07 5.71 -2.54
N LEU A 41 8.03 4.38 -2.40
CA LEU A 41 6.80 3.61 -2.21
C LEU A 41 6.02 4.09 -0.98
N PHE A 42 6.71 4.23 0.15
CA PHE A 42 6.13 4.80 1.37
C PHE A 42 5.44 6.14 1.10
N LEU A 43 6.12 7.09 0.46
CA LEU A 43 5.58 8.43 0.20
C LEU A 43 4.35 8.41 -0.71
N LYS A 44 4.40 7.62 -1.80
CA LYS A 44 3.29 7.50 -2.76
C LYS A 44 2.04 6.91 -2.11
N LEU A 45 2.21 5.83 -1.36
CA LEU A 45 1.13 5.17 -0.64
C LEU A 45 0.58 6.03 0.50
N HIS A 46 1.45 6.74 1.22
CA HIS A 46 1.04 7.64 2.30
C HIS A 46 0.17 8.79 1.78
N LEU A 47 0.55 9.38 0.63
CA LEU A 47 -0.24 10.41 -0.02
C LEU A 47 -1.59 9.88 -0.50
N LEU A 48 -1.61 8.72 -1.17
CA LEU A 48 -2.84 8.10 -1.65
C LEU A 48 -3.79 7.76 -0.49
N HIS A 49 -3.26 7.26 0.63
CA HIS A 49 -4.01 7.06 1.87
C HIS A 49 -4.65 8.37 2.36
N ALA A 50 -3.87 9.46 2.46
CA ALA A 50 -4.36 10.74 2.95
C ALA A 50 -5.48 11.31 2.05
N GLN A 51 -5.33 11.19 0.74
CA GLN A 51 -6.34 11.60 -0.24
C GLN A 51 -7.62 10.75 -0.13
N ALA A 52 -7.48 9.43 -0.04
CA ALA A 52 -8.61 8.51 0.10
C ALA A 52 -9.38 8.74 1.41
N LEU A 53 -8.66 9.02 2.52
CA LEU A 53 -9.24 9.37 3.80
C LEU A 53 -10.08 10.65 3.70
N ALA A 54 -9.53 11.71 3.09
CA ALA A 54 -10.21 13.00 2.92
C ALA A 54 -11.55 12.88 2.16
N LEU A 55 -11.65 11.90 1.26
CA LEU A 55 -12.84 11.65 0.44
C LEU A 55 -13.72 10.49 0.95
N ASN A 56 -13.38 9.89 2.08
CA ASN A 56 -14.08 8.75 2.70
C ASN A 56 -14.09 7.45 1.86
N PHE A 57 -13.03 7.19 1.09
CA PHE A 57 -12.83 5.90 0.39
C PHE A 57 -12.16 4.87 1.29
N GLY A 58 -12.87 4.38 2.31
CA GLY A 58 -12.30 3.53 3.38
C GLY A 58 -11.57 2.26 2.93
N ALA A 59 -11.99 1.65 1.81
CA ALA A 59 -11.29 0.47 1.28
C ALA A 59 -9.91 0.83 0.70
N ILE A 60 -9.83 1.90 -0.11
CA ILE A 60 -8.58 2.42 -0.69
C ILE A 60 -7.69 2.98 0.41
N GLU A 61 -8.27 3.80 1.31
CA GLU A 61 -7.59 4.39 2.46
C GLU A 61 -6.87 3.31 3.26
N SER A 62 -7.61 2.30 3.71
CA SER A 62 -7.03 1.33 4.63
C SER A 62 -6.07 0.33 3.99
N MET A 63 -6.19 0.09 2.68
CA MET A 63 -5.21 -0.67 1.90
C MET A 63 -3.93 0.14 1.64
N ALA A 64 -4.05 1.40 1.22
CA ALA A 64 -2.91 2.28 1.01
C ALA A 64 -2.15 2.51 2.32
N LYS A 65 -2.87 2.63 3.45
CA LYS A 65 -2.28 2.77 4.77
C LYS A 65 -1.40 1.57 5.15
N VAL A 66 -1.94 0.34 5.09
CA VAL A 66 -1.19 -0.84 5.52
C VAL A 66 0.04 -1.09 4.65
N LEU A 67 -0.07 -0.85 3.34
CA LEU A 67 1.07 -0.90 2.43
C LEU A 67 2.11 0.19 2.74
N SER A 68 1.65 1.42 3.02
CA SER A 68 2.53 2.52 3.44
C SER A 68 3.30 2.17 4.72
N ASP A 69 2.60 1.60 5.70
CA ASP A 69 3.20 1.18 6.97
C ASP A 69 4.26 0.09 6.77
N ILE A 70 4.04 -0.88 5.87
CA ILE A 70 5.04 -1.91 5.51
C ILE A 70 6.32 -1.26 5.02
N PHE A 71 6.24 -0.42 3.98
CA PHE A 71 7.44 0.21 3.42
C PHE A 71 8.11 1.19 4.38
N PHE A 72 7.34 1.79 5.29
CA PHE A 72 7.90 2.60 6.36
C PHE A 72 8.73 1.75 7.33
N GLN A 73 8.24 0.59 7.77
CA GLN A 73 9.00 -0.30 8.65
C GLN A 73 10.24 -0.87 7.97
N VAL A 74 10.15 -1.25 6.70
CA VAL A 74 11.31 -1.71 5.92
C VAL A 74 12.36 -0.61 5.81
N LYS A 75 11.94 0.64 5.51
CA LYS A 75 12.84 1.79 5.47
C LYS A 75 13.56 2.01 6.81
N LEU A 76 12.88 1.79 7.93
CA LEU A 76 13.46 1.92 9.27
C LEU A 76 14.39 0.76 9.64
N GLY A 77 14.42 -0.32 8.85
CA GLY A 77 15.15 -1.55 9.19
C GLY A 77 14.44 -2.41 10.24
N ASN A 78 13.15 -2.16 10.50
CA ASN A 78 12.34 -2.89 11.48
C ASN A 78 11.64 -4.12 10.89
N LEU A 79 11.51 -4.16 9.57
CA LEU A 79 10.87 -5.25 8.80
C LEU A 79 11.81 -5.66 7.67
N ASP A 80 12.04 -6.96 7.52
CA ASP A 80 12.73 -7.52 6.36
C ASP A 80 11.74 -8.28 5.48
N LEU A 81 11.69 -7.92 4.19
CA LEU A 81 10.74 -8.53 3.26
C LEU A 81 11.32 -9.81 2.68
N ASN A 82 11.04 -10.94 3.35
CA ASN A 82 11.25 -12.26 2.75
C ASN A 82 10.30 -12.51 1.56
N ASP A 83 10.55 -13.56 0.77
CA ASP A 83 9.76 -13.89 -0.43
C ASP A 83 8.25 -13.94 -0.17
N ALA A 84 7.82 -14.48 0.97
CA ALA A 84 6.40 -14.60 1.30
C ALA A 84 5.75 -13.22 1.54
N SER A 85 6.39 -12.39 2.35
CA SER A 85 5.93 -11.03 2.66
C SER A 85 6.04 -10.08 1.46
N PHE A 86 7.06 -10.25 0.62
CA PHE A 86 7.21 -9.52 -0.64
C PHE A 86 6.07 -9.85 -1.61
N ASN A 87 5.76 -11.14 -1.80
CA ASN A 87 4.65 -11.58 -2.66
C ASN A 87 3.29 -11.13 -2.11
N ALA A 88 3.08 -11.18 -0.79
CA ALA A 88 1.87 -10.66 -0.16
C ALA A 88 1.72 -9.14 -0.38
N THR A 89 2.83 -8.39 -0.31
CA THR A 89 2.85 -6.95 -0.59
C THR A 89 2.53 -6.66 -2.05
N LYS A 90 3.06 -7.46 -2.99
CA LYS A 90 2.76 -7.39 -4.43
C LYS A 90 1.27 -7.59 -4.71
N GLU A 91 0.65 -8.59 -4.09
CA GLU A 91 -0.80 -8.80 -4.20
C GLU A 91 -1.58 -7.64 -3.57
N GLY A 92 -1.12 -7.09 -2.44
CA GLY A 92 -1.72 -5.92 -1.82
C GLY A 92 -1.74 -4.70 -2.75
N ILE A 93 -0.64 -4.42 -3.45
CA ILE A 93 -0.56 -3.36 -4.46
C ILE A 93 -1.53 -3.62 -5.62
N LYS A 94 -1.65 -4.86 -6.08
CA LYS A 94 -2.60 -5.23 -7.13
C LYS A 94 -4.05 -4.98 -6.69
N ILE A 95 -4.44 -5.46 -5.50
CA ILE A 95 -5.80 -5.23 -4.94
C ILE A 95 -6.09 -3.74 -4.75
N LEU A 96 -5.10 -2.93 -4.37
CA LEU A 96 -5.25 -1.47 -4.33
C LEU A 96 -5.61 -0.90 -5.71
N GLY A 97 -4.97 -1.40 -6.79
CA GLY A 97 -5.30 -1.03 -8.15
C GLY A 97 -6.71 -1.42 -8.58
N GLU A 98 -7.17 -2.60 -8.17
CA GLU A 98 -8.55 -3.07 -8.39
C GLU A 98 -9.57 -2.19 -7.66
N LEU A 99 -9.28 -1.82 -6.40
CA LEU A 99 -10.13 -0.90 -5.62
C LEU A 99 -10.26 0.48 -6.26
N ILE A 100 -9.17 0.98 -6.87
CA ILE A 100 -9.20 2.26 -7.60
C ILE A 100 -10.04 2.12 -8.87
N GLU A 101 -9.90 1.04 -9.63
CA GLU A 101 -10.73 0.77 -10.82
C GLU A 101 -12.22 0.68 -10.47
N ALA A 102 -12.53 0.04 -9.34
CA ALA A 102 -13.89 -0.12 -8.84
C ALA A 102 -14.63 1.21 -8.59
N LEU A 103 -13.92 2.34 -8.44
CA LEU A 103 -14.55 3.67 -8.36
C LEU A 103 -15.31 4.03 -9.64
N ASN A 104 -14.87 3.54 -10.81
CA ASN A 104 -15.52 3.78 -12.10
C ASN A 104 -16.50 2.67 -12.47
N THR A 105 -16.22 1.41 -12.13
CA THR A 105 -17.05 0.27 -12.53
C THR A 105 -18.17 -0.02 -11.53
N GLY A 106 -18.04 0.42 -10.28
CA GLY A 106 -18.94 0.07 -9.18
C GLY A 106 -18.78 -1.37 -8.68
N GLU A 107 -17.74 -2.07 -9.09
CA GLU A 107 -17.47 -3.44 -8.68
C GLU A 107 -17.15 -3.55 -7.19
N LYS A 108 -17.50 -4.68 -6.57
CA LYS A 108 -17.17 -4.95 -5.16
C LYS A 108 -15.91 -5.82 -5.07
N ILE A 109 -14.80 -5.20 -4.71
CA ILE A 109 -13.51 -5.89 -4.54
C ILE A 109 -13.39 -6.44 -3.11
N LYS A 110 -13.01 -7.71 -3.00
CA LYS A 110 -12.75 -8.36 -1.71
C LYS A 110 -11.31 -8.10 -1.28
N TYR A 111 -11.11 -7.13 -0.38
CA TYR A 111 -9.77 -6.71 0.04
C TYR A 111 -9.40 -7.08 1.49
N LEU A 112 -10.40 -7.41 2.33
CA LEU A 112 -10.19 -7.57 3.78
C LEU A 112 -9.20 -8.68 4.14
N PHE A 113 -9.22 -9.81 3.43
CA PHE A 113 -8.28 -10.91 3.69
C PHE A 113 -6.83 -10.48 3.42
N CYS A 114 -6.58 -9.86 2.26
CA CYS A 114 -5.26 -9.35 1.91
C CYS A 114 -4.79 -8.27 2.89
N LYS A 115 -5.69 -7.36 3.30
CA LYS A 115 -5.42 -6.37 4.36
C LYS A 115 -5.00 -7.03 5.67
N THR A 116 -5.71 -8.07 6.09
CA THR A 116 -5.39 -8.81 7.32
C THR A 116 -4.03 -9.47 7.22
N GLN A 117 -3.70 -10.12 6.10
CA GLN A 117 -2.38 -10.73 5.90
C GLN A 117 -1.25 -9.70 6.02
N MET A 118 -1.39 -8.53 5.39
CA MET A 118 -0.43 -7.44 5.52
C MET A 118 -0.35 -6.89 6.95
N GLY A 119 -1.47 -6.86 7.66
CA GLY A 119 -1.50 -6.51 9.07
C GLY A 119 -0.75 -7.50 9.96
N GLU A 120 -0.74 -8.79 9.62
CA GLU A 120 0.04 -9.79 10.34
C GLU A 120 1.55 -9.65 10.06
N ILE A 121 1.96 -9.33 8.82
CA ILE A 121 3.36 -9.00 8.49
C ILE A 121 3.89 -7.91 9.44
N LEU A 122 3.11 -6.83 9.64
CA LEU A 122 3.49 -5.75 10.55
C LEU A 122 3.53 -6.15 12.04
N LYS A 123 2.83 -7.21 12.44
CA LYS A 123 2.76 -7.66 13.84
C LYS A 123 3.86 -8.67 14.19
N GLU A 124 4.31 -9.47 13.24
CA GLU A 124 5.37 -10.46 13.46
C GLU A 124 6.67 -9.79 13.94
N ASP A 125 6.98 -8.58 13.43
CA ASP A 125 8.15 -7.81 13.86
C ASP A 125 8.00 -7.17 15.24
N ALA A 126 6.78 -6.71 15.60
CA ALA A 126 6.52 -6.11 16.91
C ALA A 126 6.77 -7.10 18.07
N LYS A 127 6.78 -8.41 17.78
CA LYS A 127 7.12 -9.46 18.74
C LYS A 127 8.64 -9.73 18.80
N LEU A 128 9.37 -9.63 17.68
CA LEU A 128 10.81 -9.84 17.62
C LEU A 128 11.61 -8.75 18.36
N GLY A 129 11.11 -7.49 18.34
CA GLY A 129 11.70 -6.37 19.10
C GLY A 129 11.58 -6.47 20.63
N LYS A 130 10.76 -7.39 21.17
CA LYS A 130 10.60 -7.60 22.62
C LYS A 130 11.36 -8.80 23.18
N SER A 131 11.97 -9.63 22.32
CA SER A 131 12.71 -10.82 22.75
C SER A 131 14.20 -10.59 23.02
N GLN A 132 14.72 -9.36 22.83
CA GLN A 132 16.13 -9.02 23.07
C GLN A 132 16.37 -8.29 24.42
N THR A 133 15.38 -8.25 25.30
CA THR A 133 15.50 -7.70 26.66
C THR A 133 15.14 -8.75 27.70
N LEU A 134 15.91 -9.86 27.73
CA LEU A 134 15.99 -10.78 28.86
C LEU A 134 17.43 -11.26 29.02
#